data_AF-A0A359E2N7-F1
#
_entry.id   AF-A0A359E2N7-F1
#
_cell.length_a   1.000
_cell.length_b   1.000
_cell.length_c   1.000
_cell.angle_alpha   90.00
_cell.angle_beta   90.00
_cell.angle_gamma   90.00
#
_symmetry.space_group_name_H-M   'P 1'
#
loop_
_entity.id
_entity.type
_entity.pdbx_description
1 polymer ?
#
loop_
_entity_poly.entity_id
_entity_poly.type
_entity_poly.pdbx_seq_one_letter_code
_entity_poly.pdbx_strand_id
1 'polypeptide(L)'
;MKSSFLSLVILAMIFVSCSTQEEVNVYSARHYDTDQALYAEFTEQTGIEVNLIEGGSDELIERVKSEGLNSPADILITVDAGRLWRAEEADILQPFESETLAERIPSSFRHPEGLWIGLSKRVRGIVANPETVENYEELTYEDLADPRFEGRVCIRSSNSIYN
;
A
#
# COMPACT_ATOMS: atom_id res chain seq x y z
N MET A 1 -2.65 -27.69 -59.71
CA MET A 1 -2.74 -26.24 -59.41
C MET A 1 -3.93 -25.84 -58.51
N LYS A 2 -4.61 -26.79 -57.84
CA LYS A 2 -5.73 -26.46 -56.90
C LYS A 2 -5.41 -26.72 -55.43
N SER A 3 -4.35 -27.46 -55.11
CA SER A 3 -3.93 -27.74 -53.72
C SER A 3 -3.01 -26.68 -53.11
N SER A 4 -2.39 -25.82 -53.93
CA SER A 4 -1.45 -24.79 -53.43
C SER A 4 -2.13 -23.54 -52.88
N PHE A 5 -3.41 -23.30 -53.22
CA PHE A 5 -4.18 -22.17 -52.72
C PHE A 5 -4.77 -22.41 -51.33
N LEU A 6 -4.93 -23.68 -50.93
CA LEU A 6 -5.54 -24.05 -49.65
C LEU A 6 -4.55 -23.95 -48.47
N SER A 7 -3.24 -24.12 -48.72
CA SER A 7 -2.21 -23.95 -47.69
C SER A 7 -1.91 -22.49 -47.33
N LEU A 8 -2.28 -21.52 -48.18
CA LEU A 8 -1.97 -20.11 -47.92
C LEU A 8 -2.99 -19.44 -46.98
N VAL A 9 -4.19 -20.01 -46.84
CA VAL A 9 -5.25 -19.46 -45.97
C VAL A 9 -5.08 -19.88 -44.50
N ILE A 10 -4.49 -21.04 -44.24
CA ILE A 10 -4.29 -21.55 -42.88
C ILE A 10 -3.16 -20.81 -42.13
N LEU A 11 -2.21 -20.21 -42.85
CA LEU A 11 -1.10 -19.46 -42.23
C LEU A 11 -1.50 -18.04 -41.78
N ALA A 12 -2.65 -17.52 -42.24
CA ALA A 12 -3.13 -16.18 -41.90
C ALA A 12 -3.96 -16.11 -40.60
N MET A 13 -4.34 -17.24 -39.99
CA MET A 13 -5.21 -17.27 -38.80
C MET A 13 -4.48 -17.36 -37.45
N ILE A 14 -3.14 -17.33 -37.40
CA ILE A 14 -2.37 -17.46 -36.15
C ILE A 14 -1.99 -16.10 -35.53
N PHE A 15 -2.35 -14.98 -36.14
CA PHE A 15 -2.24 -13.65 -35.52
C PHE A 15 -3.55 -13.20 -34.84
N VAL A 16 -4.19 -14.11 -34.11
CA VAL A 16 -5.05 -13.66 -33.01
C VAL A 16 -4.09 -13.23 -31.91
N SER A 17 -3.70 -11.95 -31.93
CA SER A 17 -3.12 -11.31 -30.76
C SER A 17 -4.11 -11.52 -29.62
N CYS A 18 -3.80 -12.45 -28.73
CA CYS A 18 -4.42 -12.51 -27.43
C CYS A 18 -3.90 -11.25 -26.72
N SER A 19 -4.63 -10.14 -26.89
CA SER A 19 -4.46 -8.97 -26.05
C SER A 19 -5.02 -9.36 -24.69
N THR A 20 -4.24 -10.09 -23.90
CA THR A 20 -4.52 -10.26 -22.48
C THR A 20 -4.53 -8.86 -21.89
N GLN A 21 -5.71 -8.42 -21.45
CA GLN A 21 -5.83 -7.17 -20.71
C GLN A 21 -4.91 -7.30 -19.49
N GLU A 22 -3.95 -6.40 -19.38
CA GLU A 22 -3.01 -6.39 -18.27
C GLU A 22 -3.80 -6.04 -17.00
N GLU A 23 -3.52 -6.73 -15.90
CA GLU A 23 -4.17 -6.51 -14.62
C GLU A 23 -3.12 -6.46 -13.51
N VAL A 24 -3.46 -5.77 -12.43
CA VAL A 24 -2.66 -5.69 -11.21
C VAL A 24 -3.53 -5.99 -10.00
N ASN A 25 -3.10 -6.94 -9.18
CA ASN A 25 -3.81 -7.38 -7.99
C ASN A 25 -3.30 -6.59 -6.77
N VAL A 26 -4.15 -5.72 -6.26
CA VAL A 26 -3.84 -4.83 -5.13
C VAL A 26 -4.48 -5.39 -3.87
N TYR A 27 -3.65 -5.81 -2.92
CA TYR A 27 -4.06 -6.26 -1.60
C TYR A 27 -4.00 -5.04 -0.68
N SER A 28 -5.15 -4.49 -0.28
CA SER A 28 -5.21 -3.23 0.47
C SER A 28 -5.89 -3.38 1.82
N ALA A 29 -5.19 -2.93 2.86
CA ALA A 29 -5.75 -2.68 4.19
C ALA A 29 -6.18 -1.23 4.41
N ARG A 30 -6.26 -0.46 3.32
CA ARG A 30 -6.53 0.98 3.34
C ARG A 30 -7.56 1.28 2.25
N HIS A 31 -8.83 1.20 2.62
CA HIS A 31 -9.95 1.46 1.70
C HIS A 31 -10.69 2.76 2.03
N TYR A 32 -10.83 3.65 1.06
CA TYR A 32 -11.75 4.78 1.10
C TYR A 32 -12.47 4.81 -0.26
N ASP A 33 -13.73 5.24 -0.28
CA ASP A 33 -14.52 5.33 -1.52
C ASP A 33 -13.80 6.18 -2.60
N THR A 34 -12.98 7.15 -2.16
CA THR A 34 -12.16 7.99 -3.04
C THR A 34 -11.05 7.23 -3.76
N ASP A 35 -10.60 6.09 -3.23
CA ASP A 35 -9.51 5.30 -3.83
C ASP A 35 -10.00 4.58 -5.10
N GLN A 36 -11.31 4.31 -5.23
CA GLN A 36 -11.89 3.79 -6.47
C GLN A 36 -11.70 4.75 -7.64
N ALA A 37 -11.82 6.07 -7.40
CA ALA A 37 -11.57 7.06 -8.44
C ALA A 37 -10.09 7.08 -8.86
N LEU A 38 -9.17 6.85 -7.91
CA LEU A 38 -7.74 6.73 -8.21
C LEU A 38 -7.45 5.50 -9.07
N TYR A 39 -8.04 4.34 -8.75
CA TYR A 39 -7.86 3.13 -9.55
C TYR A 39 -8.50 3.26 -10.94
N ALA A 40 -9.68 3.86 -11.04
CA ALA A 40 -10.33 4.12 -12.32
C ALA A 40 -9.49 5.03 -13.23
N GLU A 41 -8.94 6.11 -12.68
CA GLU A 41 -8.04 7.01 -13.40
C GLU A 41 -6.74 6.30 -13.84
N PHE A 42 -6.16 5.46 -12.98
CA PHE A 42 -5.01 4.63 -13.34
C PHE A 42 -5.34 3.69 -14.51
N THR A 43 -6.48 3.00 -14.45
CA THR A 43 -6.95 2.12 -15.54
C THR A 43 -7.20 2.89 -16.83
N GLU A 44 -7.79 4.08 -16.76
CA GLU A 44 -8.03 4.93 -17.93
C GLU A 44 -6.72 5.39 -18.59
N GLN A 45 -5.72 5.76 -17.79
CA GLN A 45 -4.42 6.23 -18.30
C GLN A 45 -3.54 5.11 -18.85
N THR A 46 -3.61 3.91 -18.28
CA THR A 46 -2.65 2.82 -18.56
C THR A 46 -3.26 1.66 -19.34
N GLY A 47 -4.58 1.47 -19.28
CA GLY A 47 -5.27 0.28 -19.76
C GLY A 47 -5.16 -0.94 -18.84
N ILE A 48 -4.46 -0.82 -17.69
CA ILE A 48 -4.24 -1.91 -16.74
C ILE A 48 -5.41 -1.95 -15.75
N GLU A 49 -6.09 -3.10 -15.65
CA GLU A 49 -7.18 -3.30 -14.70
C GLU A 49 -6.67 -3.48 -13.27
N VAL A 50 -7.35 -2.88 -12.28
CA VAL A 50 -7.00 -3.01 -10.87
C VAL A 50 -7.96 -3.97 -10.18
N ASN A 51 -7.44 -5.13 -9.78
CA ASN A 51 -8.16 -6.11 -8.99
C ASN A 51 -7.92 -5.85 -7.50
N LEU A 52 -8.91 -5.28 -6.81
CA LEU A 52 -8.78 -4.94 -5.39
C LEU A 52 -9.20 -6.11 -4.50
N ILE A 53 -8.30 -6.54 -3.61
CA ILE A 53 -8.56 -7.46 -2.51
C ILE A 53 -8.41 -6.68 -1.20
N GLU A 54 -9.48 -6.64 -0.42
CA GLU A 54 -9.51 -5.90 0.84
C GLU A 54 -9.35 -6.84 2.04
N GLY A 55 -8.72 -6.35 3.12
CA GLY A 55 -8.56 -7.13 4.34
C GLY A 55 -7.82 -6.38 5.44
N GLY A 56 -7.70 -6.97 6.62
CA GLY A 56 -6.86 -6.42 7.67
C GLY A 56 -5.38 -6.45 7.29
N SER A 57 -4.57 -5.49 7.74
CA SER A 57 -3.14 -5.46 7.38
C SER A 57 -2.39 -6.74 7.73
N ASP A 58 -2.58 -7.25 8.96
CA ASP A 58 -1.89 -8.47 9.41
C ASP A 58 -2.49 -9.72 8.73
N GLU A 59 -3.78 -9.69 8.39
CA GLU A 59 -4.46 -10.75 7.62
C GLU A 59 -3.91 -10.84 6.19
N LEU A 60 -3.73 -9.71 5.51
CA LEU A 60 -3.21 -9.68 4.14
C LEU A 60 -1.75 -10.11 4.08
N ILE A 61 -0.93 -9.76 5.08
CA ILE A 61 0.46 -10.25 5.17
C ILE A 61 0.47 -11.79 5.30
N GLU A 62 -0.33 -12.34 6.22
CA GLU A 62 -0.43 -13.80 6.38
C GLU A 62 -1.01 -14.48 5.14
N ARG A 63 -1.95 -13.82 4.46
CA ARG A 63 -2.51 -14.33 3.20
C ARG A 63 -1.44 -14.44 2.12
N VAL A 64 -0.71 -13.37 1.81
CA VAL A 64 0.35 -13.38 0.79
C VAL A 64 1.40 -14.45 1.13
N LYS A 65 1.80 -14.52 2.40
CA LYS A 65 2.72 -15.55 2.90
C LYS A 65 2.19 -16.97 2.71
N SER A 66 0.90 -17.20 2.96
CA SER A 66 0.26 -18.51 2.83
C SER A 66 0.09 -18.94 1.37
N GLU A 67 -0.18 -17.99 0.48
CA GLU A 67 -0.28 -18.22 -0.96
C GLU A 67 1.09 -18.49 -1.59
N GLY A 68 2.15 -17.89 -1.02
CA GLY A 68 3.54 -18.12 -1.38
C GLY A 68 3.80 -17.80 -2.85
N LEU A 69 4.51 -18.68 -3.55
CA LEU A 69 4.81 -18.52 -4.98
C LEU A 69 3.58 -18.49 -5.89
N ASN A 70 2.40 -18.88 -5.37
CA ASN A 70 1.15 -18.84 -6.11
C ASN A 70 0.30 -17.62 -5.73
N SER A 71 0.81 -16.71 -4.89
CA SER A 71 0.09 -15.47 -4.58
C SER A 71 -0.12 -14.67 -5.86
N PRO A 72 -1.36 -14.25 -6.16
CA PRO A 72 -1.59 -13.33 -7.26
C PRO A 72 -1.24 -11.89 -6.86
N ALA A 73 -0.87 -11.60 -5.60
CA ALA A 73 -0.67 -10.24 -5.12
C ALA A 73 0.53 -9.56 -5.81
N ASP A 74 0.26 -8.42 -6.46
CA ASP A 74 1.28 -7.60 -7.09
C ASP A 74 1.70 -6.44 -6.18
N ILE A 75 0.73 -5.84 -5.48
CA ILE A 75 0.94 -4.69 -4.59
C ILE A 75 0.27 -4.94 -3.24
N LEU A 76 1.00 -4.75 -2.15
CA LEU A 76 0.45 -4.66 -0.79
C LEU A 76 0.37 -3.19 -0.35
N ILE A 77 -0.85 -2.70 -0.10
CA ILE A 77 -1.09 -1.39 0.52
C ILE A 77 -1.48 -1.59 1.97
N THR A 78 -0.70 -1.02 2.89
CA THR A 78 -0.97 -1.11 4.33
C THR A 78 -0.76 0.22 5.04
N VAL A 79 -1.01 0.23 6.34
CA VAL A 79 -0.86 1.41 7.20
C VAL A 79 0.11 1.12 8.34
N ASP A 80 0.89 2.15 8.67
CA ASP A 80 1.95 2.15 9.68
C ASP A 80 3.26 1.47 9.24
N ALA A 81 4.40 2.13 9.50
CA ALA A 81 5.72 1.62 9.12
C ALA A 81 6.06 0.33 9.87
N GLY A 82 5.52 0.11 11.07
CA GLY A 82 5.69 -1.15 11.78
C GLY A 82 5.06 -2.34 11.06
N ARG A 83 4.04 -2.12 10.22
CA ARG A 83 3.45 -3.19 9.40
C ARG A 83 4.21 -3.42 8.10
N LEU A 84 4.77 -2.36 7.51
CA LEU A 84 5.71 -2.50 6.39
C LEU A 84 6.94 -3.32 6.82
N TRP A 85 7.47 -3.04 8.01
CA TRP A 85 8.54 -3.85 8.62
C TRP A 85 8.15 -5.32 8.81
N ARG A 86 6.92 -5.61 9.25
CA ARG A 86 6.45 -7.01 9.36
C ARG A 86 6.34 -7.71 8.01
N ALA A 87 5.92 -7.00 6.96
CA ALA A 87 5.87 -7.56 5.61
C ALA A 87 7.27 -7.85 5.07
N GLU A 88 8.23 -6.98 5.36
CA GLU A 88 9.66 -7.20 5.10
C GLU A 88 10.19 -8.43 5.84
N GLU A 89 9.97 -8.53 7.15
CA GLU A 89 10.40 -9.70 7.96
C GLU A 89 9.69 -11.00 7.55
N ALA A 90 8.53 -10.91 6.90
CA ALA A 90 7.80 -12.05 6.36
C ALA A 90 8.34 -12.50 4.99
N ASP A 91 9.29 -11.78 4.41
CA ASP A 91 9.91 -12.06 3.10
C ASP A 91 8.88 -12.10 1.96
N ILE A 92 7.89 -11.19 2.00
CA ILE A 92 6.83 -11.08 0.98
C ILE A 92 6.97 -9.85 0.08
N LEU A 93 8.06 -9.09 0.24
CA LEU A 93 8.35 -7.88 -0.54
C LEU A 93 9.56 -8.12 -1.42
N GLN A 94 9.57 -7.48 -2.59
CA GLN A 94 10.73 -7.45 -3.47
C GLN A 94 11.23 -6.01 -3.64
N PRO A 95 12.54 -5.79 -3.82
CA PRO A 95 13.07 -4.45 -4.05
C PRO A 95 12.63 -3.96 -5.43
N PHE A 96 12.36 -2.66 -5.54
CA PHE A 96 12.14 -1.99 -6.81
C PHE A 96 12.92 -0.69 -6.90
N GLU A 97 13.30 -0.32 -8.12
CA GLU A 97 13.99 0.94 -8.41
C GLU A 97 13.12 1.82 -9.31
N SER A 98 12.97 3.08 -8.94
CA SER A 98 12.22 4.06 -9.73
C SER A 98 12.76 5.46 -9.47
N GLU A 99 13.32 6.09 -10.50
CA GLU A 99 13.79 7.48 -10.46
C GLU A 99 12.64 8.43 -10.08
N THR A 100 11.46 8.24 -10.70
CA THR A 100 10.26 9.02 -10.42
C THR A 100 9.87 8.98 -8.94
N LEU A 101 9.92 7.81 -8.30
CA LEU A 101 9.57 7.68 -6.89
C LEU A 101 10.68 8.20 -5.98
N ALA A 102 11.94 8.00 -6.34
CA ALA A 102 13.09 8.55 -5.61
C ALA A 102 13.10 10.09 -5.59
N GLU A 103 12.66 10.73 -6.67
CA GLU A 103 12.52 12.19 -6.77
C GLU A 103 11.31 12.72 -6.01
N ARG A 104 10.19 12.00 -6.03
CA ARG A 104 8.91 12.48 -5.44
C ARG A 104 8.77 12.16 -3.96
N ILE A 105 9.45 11.14 -3.45
CA ILE A 105 9.29 10.65 -2.07
C ILE A 105 10.59 10.89 -1.28
N PRO A 106 10.55 11.71 -0.21
CA PRO A 106 11.71 11.92 0.65
C PRO A 106 12.28 10.60 1.18
N SER A 107 13.60 10.52 1.35
CA SER A 107 14.28 9.31 1.81
C SER A 107 13.78 8.79 3.16
N SER A 108 13.31 9.67 4.04
CA SER A 108 12.71 9.31 5.34
C SER A 108 11.38 8.57 5.24
N PHE A 109 10.75 8.52 4.06
CA PHE A 109 9.47 7.85 3.82
C PHE A 109 9.58 6.64 2.88
N ARG A 110 10.78 6.10 2.68
CA ARG A 110 10.99 4.91 1.83
C ARG A 110 12.03 3.99 2.43
N HIS A 111 11.92 2.70 2.13
CA HIS A 111 12.89 1.71 2.56
C HIS A 111 14.27 1.99 1.92
N PRO A 112 15.39 1.89 2.66
CA PRO A 112 16.73 2.08 2.10
C PRO A 112 17.05 1.13 0.93
N GLU A 113 16.52 -0.10 0.98
CA GLU A 113 16.72 -1.13 -0.05
C GLU A 113 15.57 -1.21 -1.07
N GLY A 114 14.62 -0.26 -1.04
CA GLY A 114 13.56 -0.19 -2.05
C GLY A 114 12.44 -1.24 -1.90
N LEU A 115 12.26 -1.83 -0.71
CA LEU A 115 11.20 -2.81 -0.44
C LEU A 115 9.80 -2.19 -0.33
N TRP A 116 9.72 -0.94 0.15
CA TRP A 116 8.45 -0.24 0.32
C TRP A 116 8.62 1.28 0.29
N ILE A 117 7.52 2.00 0.07
CA ILE A 117 7.42 3.47 0.06
C ILE A 117 6.18 3.93 0.85
N GLY A 118 6.24 5.16 1.37
CA GLY A 118 5.11 5.85 1.98
C GLY A 118 4.31 6.62 0.93
N LEU A 119 3.02 6.30 0.79
CA LEU A 119 2.08 7.00 -0.11
C LEU A 119 1.44 8.24 0.53
N SER A 120 1.29 8.22 1.85
CA SER A 120 0.71 9.32 2.64
C SER A 120 1.41 9.43 3.99
N LYS A 121 1.29 10.60 4.62
CA LYS A 121 1.85 10.87 5.95
C LYS A 121 0.75 11.15 6.96
N ARG A 122 0.98 10.76 8.20
CA ARG A 122 0.13 11.02 9.36
C ARG A 122 0.98 11.50 10.52
N VAL A 123 0.40 12.34 11.37
CA VAL A 123 1.04 12.87 12.57
C VAL A 123 0.27 12.35 13.78
N ARG A 124 0.97 11.78 14.76
CA ARG A 124 0.39 11.43 16.06
C ARG A 124 0.50 12.63 16.99
N GLY A 125 -0.41 13.60 16.84
CA GLY A 125 -0.38 14.83 17.63
C GLY A 125 -0.96 14.68 19.02
N ILE A 126 -0.61 15.63 19.90
CA ILE A 126 -1.29 15.87 21.17
C ILE A 126 -2.56 16.68 20.88
N VAL A 127 -3.71 16.21 21.37
CA VAL A 127 -4.97 16.95 21.34
C VAL A 127 -5.35 17.28 22.77
N ALA A 128 -5.49 18.57 23.07
CA ALA A 128 -5.77 19.06 24.42
C ALA A 128 -7.11 19.82 24.46
N ASN A 129 -7.78 19.81 25.61
CA ASN A 129 -8.92 20.68 25.87
C ASN A 129 -8.40 22.09 26.24
N PRO A 130 -8.62 23.12 25.39
CA PRO A 130 -8.07 24.46 25.60
C PRO A 130 -8.64 25.17 26.83
N GLU A 131 -9.77 24.74 27.37
CA GLU A 131 -10.34 25.30 28.61
C GLU A 131 -9.58 24.87 29.86
N THR A 132 -8.76 23.82 29.77
CA THR A 132 -8.13 23.18 30.94
C THR A 132 -6.61 23.00 30.82
N VAL A 133 -6.05 23.21 29.63
CA VAL A 133 -4.62 23.07 29.35
C VAL A 133 -4.14 24.35 28.69
N GLU A 134 -3.40 25.17 29.43
CA GLU A 134 -2.76 26.38 28.93
C GLU A 134 -1.50 26.01 28.11
N ASN A 135 -1.16 26.85 27.12
CA ASN A 135 0.00 26.69 26.23
C ASN A 135 0.13 25.28 25.63
N TYR A 136 -1.01 24.66 25.26
CA TYR A 136 -1.05 23.28 24.77
C TYR A 136 -0.28 23.09 23.46
N GLU A 137 -0.10 24.17 22.70
CA GLU A 137 0.69 24.24 21.47
C GLU A 137 2.21 24.10 21.69
N GLU A 138 2.69 24.34 22.90
CA GLU A 138 4.10 24.21 23.28
C GLU A 138 4.43 22.83 23.87
N LEU A 139 3.41 21.98 24.11
CA LEU A 139 3.60 20.67 24.73
C LEU A 139 4.43 19.74 23.86
N THR A 140 5.38 19.07 24.52
CA THR A 140 6.14 17.95 23.99
C THR A 140 5.56 16.62 24.47
N TYR A 141 6.00 15.50 23.87
CA TYR A 141 5.55 14.18 24.33
C TYR A 141 6.07 13.88 25.74
N GLU A 142 7.27 14.35 26.06
CA GLU A 142 7.92 14.20 27.36
C GLU A 142 7.15 14.91 28.47
N ASP A 143 6.52 16.05 28.18
CA ASP A 143 5.68 16.78 29.14
C ASP A 143 4.49 15.96 29.64
N LEU A 144 4.01 14.98 28.87
CA LEU A 144 2.88 14.13 29.26
C LEU A 144 3.21 13.21 30.45
N ALA A 145 4.49 13.07 30.81
CA ALA A 145 4.93 12.35 32.01
C ALA A 145 4.95 13.22 33.27
N ASP A 146 4.72 14.53 33.17
CA ASP A 146 4.69 15.44 34.31
C ASP A 146 3.50 15.12 35.25
N PRO A 147 3.70 15.10 36.58
CA PRO A 147 2.63 14.88 37.55
C PRO A 147 1.37 15.75 37.38
N ARG A 148 1.48 16.95 36.77
CA ARG A 148 0.33 17.84 36.46
C ARG A 148 -0.70 17.22 35.51
N PHE A 149 -0.31 16.15 34.80
CA PHE A 149 -1.18 15.39 33.90
C PHE A 149 -1.66 14.05 34.49
N GLU A 150 -1.38 13.75 35.76
CA GLU A 150 -1.88 12.54 36.43
C GLU A 150 -3.41 12.48 36.36
N GLY A 151 -3.95 11.37 35.83
CA GLY A 151 -5.39 11.18 35.62
C GLY A 151 -6.00 12.03 34.50
N ARG A 152 -5.19 12.74 33.70
CA ARG A 152 -5.66 13.66 32.64
C ARG A 152 -5.27 13.24 31.22
N VAL A 153 -4.45 12.21 31.06
CA VAL A 153 -4.05 11.66 29.75
C VAL A 153 -4.95 10.49 29.38
N CYS A 154 -5.56 10.58 28.20
CA CYS A 154 -6.31 9.49 27.59
C CYS A 154 -5.61 9.06 26.30
N ILE A 155 -5.31 7.77 26.19
CA ILE A 155 -4.77 7.16 24.98
C ILE A 155 -5.44 5.79 24.78
N ARG A 156 -5.48 5.31 23.54
CA ARG A 156 -6.00 3.97 23.24
C ARG A 156 -5.13 2.87 23.88
N SER A 157 -5.57 1.62 23.80
CA SER A 157 -4.78 0.46 24.27
C SER A 157 -3.44 0.33 23.53
N SER A 158 -2.41 -0.12 24.25
CA SER A 158 -1.08 -0.46 23.71
C SER A 158 -1.10 -1.55 22.63
N ASN A 159 -2.17 -2.34 22.54
CA ASN A 159 -2.30 -3.38 21.51
C ASN A 159 -2.58 -2.82 20.10
N SER A 160 -2.81 -1.51 19.99
CA SER A 160 -2.91 -0.88 18.68
C SER A 160 -1.54 -0.54 18.15
N ILE A 161 -1.23 -0.88 16.89
CA ILE A 161 -0.02 -0.40 16.19
C ILE A 161 0.08 1.14 16.15
N TYR A 162 -1.05 1.80 16.39
CA TYR A 162 -1.13 3.25 16.50
C TYR A 162 -0.76 3.79 17.89
N ASN A 163 -0.16 2.95 18.75
CA ASN A 163 0.55 3.31 19.97
C ASN A 163 1.94 2.68 19.93
#